data_AF-A0A2H0N874-F1
#
_entry.id   AF-A0A2H0N874-F1
#
_cell.length_a   1.000
_cell.length_b   1.000
_cell.length_c   1.000
_cell.angle_alpha   90.00
_cell.angle_beta   90.00
_cell.angle_gamma   90.00
#
_symmetry.space_group_name_H-M   'P 1'
#
loop_
_entity.id
_entity.type
_entity.pdbx_description
1 polymer ?
#
loop_
_entity_poly.entity_id
_entity_poly.type
_entity_poly.pdbx_seq_one_letter_code
_entity_poly.pdbx_strand_id
1 'polypeptide(L)' 'MDSQLVQRQMSGEYRIKEDSLKVLYVDIHNLMFDFKSVKFIHIPREKNKEADRLVNEALDKKLVK' A
#
# COMPACT_ATOMS: atom_id res chain seq x y z
N MET A 1 -0.35 -1.55 -7.56
CA MET A 1 -1.41 -1.23 -6.59
C MET A 1 -2.63 -0.68 -7.30
N ASP A 2 -3.82 -1.06 -6.87
CA ASP A 2 -5.12 -0.61 -7.40
C ASP A 2 -5.55 0.75 -6.82
N SER A 3 -5.00 1.15 -5.66
CA SER A 3 -5.20 2.49 -5.12
C SER A 3 -4.28 3.52 -5.78
N GLN A 4 -4.87 4.36 -6.62
CA GLN A 4 -4.18 5.45 -7.30
C GLN A 4 -3.72 6.54 -6.32
N LEU A 5 -4.49 6.77 -5.24
CA LEU A 5 -4.14 7.72 -4.18
C LEU A 5 -2.84 7.31 -3.48
N VAL A 6 -2.76 6.05 -3.05
CA VAL A 6 -1.59 5.52 -2.34
C VAL A 6 -0.38 5.54 -3.27
N GLN A 7 -0.55 5.17 -4.54
CA GLN A 7 0.56 5.23 -5.50
C GLN A 7 1.14 6.65 -5.62
N ARG A 8 0.29 7.67 -5.76
CA ARG A 8 0.73 9.07 -5.85
C ARG A 8 1.36 9.58 -4.55
N GLN A 9 0.87 9.15 -3.39
CA GLN A 9 1.48 9.48 -2.10
C GLN A 9 2.87 8.86 -1.95
N MET A 10 3.03 7.59 -2.33
CA MET A 10 4.31 6.89 -2.27
C MET A 10 5.32 7.42 -3.31
N SER A 11 4.84 7.86 -4.47
CA SER A 11 5.64 8.53 -5.50
C SER A 11 6.00 9.99 -5.14
N GLY A 12 5.52 10.52 -4.02
CA GLY A 12 5.80 11.89 -3.58
C GLY A 12 5.01 12.98 -4.31
N GLU A 13 4.09 12.60 -5.20
CA GLU A 13 3.22 13.56 -5.90
C GLU A 13 2.24 14.20 -4.91
N TYR A 14 1.70 13.41 -3.98
CA TYR A 14 0.66 13.84 -3.04
C TYR A 14 1.16 13.83 -1.58
N ARG A 15 0.83 14.89 -0.84
CA ARG A 15 1.15 14.99 0.59
C ARG A 15 0.17 14.20 1.44
N ILE A 16 0.69 13.39 2.36
CA ILE A 16 -0.09 12.71 3.39
C ILE A 16 -0.44 13.71 4.49
N LYS A 17 -1.74 13.95 4.68
CA LYS A 17 -2.26 14.91 5.68
C LYS A 17 -2.47 14.25 7.04
N GLU A 18 -3.03 13.05 7.07
CA GLU A 18 -3.31 12.27 8.26
C GLU A 18 -2.03 11.86 8.99
N ASP A 19 -1.92 12.20 10.28
CA ASP A 19 -0.71 11.90 11.08
C ASP A 19 -0.51 10.40 11.30
N SER A 20 -1.59 9.64 11.43
CA SER A 20 -1.53 8.16 11.52
C SER A 20 -0.90 7.53 10.27
N LEU A 21 -1.17 8.07 9.09
CA LEU A 21 -0.60 7.60 7.84
C LEU A 21 0.84 8.06 7.62
N LYS A 22 1.26 9.19 8.23
CA LYS A 22 2.66 9.64 8.16
C LYS A 22 3.60 8.66 8.85
N VAL A 23 3.18 8.05 9.96
CA VAL A 23 3.98 7.01 10.64
C VAL A 23 4.23 5.84 9.70
N LEU A 24 3.17 5.32 9.06
CA LEU A 24 3.28 4.23 8.08
C LEU A 24 4.16 4.61 6.88
N TYR A 25 4.09 5.86 6.43
CA TYR A 25 4.94 6.35 5.35
C TYR A 25 6.41 6.34 5.74
N VAL A 26 6.75 6.76 6.96
CA VAL A 26 8.13 6.72 7.47
C VAL A 26 8.64 5.27 7.54
N ASP A 27 7.83 4.34 8.03
CA ASP A 27 8.19 2.93 8.07
C ASP A 27 8.47 2.37 6.67
N ILE A 28 7.57 2.65 5.72
CA ILE A 28 7.76 2.26 4.32
C ILE A 28 9.01 2.92 3.73
N HIS A 29 9.23 4.20 4.02
CA HIS A 29 10.39 4.94 3.53
C HIS A 29 11.71 4.36 4.03
N ASN A 30 11.76 3.98 5.31
CA ASN A 30 12.91 3.29 5.89
C ASN A 30 13.14 1.94 5.20
N LEU A 31 12.09 1.14 4.98
CA LEU A 31 12.19 -0.13 4.25
C LEU A 31 12.64 0.06 2.80
N MET A 32 12.29 1.18 2.15
CA MET A 32 12.72 1.46 0.78
C MET A 32 14.23 1.66 0.66
N PHE A 33 14.90 2.15 1.71
CA PHE A 33 16.36 2.33 1.69
C PHE A 33 17.13 1.00 1.61
N ASP A 34 16.53 -0.10 2.06
CA ASP A 34 17.12 -1.43 1.95
C ASP A 34 17.13 -1.94 0.50
N PHE A 35 16.35 -1.32 -0.40
CA PHE A 35 16.27 -1.68 -1.80
C PHE A 35 16.99 -0.64 -2.67
N LYS A 36 17.75 -1.09 -3.68
CA LYS A 36 18.47 -0.20 -4.62
C LYS A 36 17.55 0.77 -5.38
N SER A 37 16.33 0.34 -5.69
CA SER A 37 15.34 1.15 -6.38
C SER A 37 13.95 0.55 -6.18
N VAL A 38 13.00 1.38 -5.77
CA VAL A 38 11.59 0.99 -5.59
C VAL A 38 10.73 1.84 -6.50
N LYS A 39 9.80 1.20 -7.23
CA LYS A 39 8.82 1.88 -8.09
C LYS A 39 7.42 1.45 -7.73
N PHE A 40 6.55 2.41 -7.48
CA PHE A 40 5.13 2.17 -7.26
C PHE A 40 4.38 2.35 -8.56
N ILE A 41 3.81 1.25 -9.07
CA ILE A 41 3.05 1.24 -10.32
C ILE A 41 1.58 1.02 -10.01
N HIS A 42 0.73 1.88 -10.58
CA HIS A 42 -0.70 1.70 -10.54
C HIS A 42 -1.10 0.62 -11.55
N ILE A 43 -1.91 -0.36 -11.11
CA ILE A 43 -2.45 -1.42 -11.97
C ILE A 43 -3.98 -1.48 -11.81
N PRO A 44 -4.73 -1.86 -12.86
CA PRO A 44 -6.16 -2.11 -12.73
C PRO A 44 -6.46 -3.18 -11.69
N ARG A 45 -7.58 -3.05 -10.97
CA ARG A 45 -7.99 -3.98 -9.91
C ARG A 45 -8.10 -5.42 -10.38
N GLU A 46 -8.47 -5.65 -11.64
CA GLU A 46 -8.53 -6.99 -12.25
C GLU A 46 -7.18 -7.71 -12.25
N LYS A 47 -6.07 -6.96 -12.23
CA LYS A 47 -4.70 -7.50 -12.15
C LYS A 47 -4.20 -7.65 -10.71
N ASN A 48 -4.95 -7.18 -9.71
CA ASN A 48 -4.61 -7.25 -8.28
C ASN A 48 -5.44 -8.31 -7.52
N LYS A 49 -6.09 -9.24 -8.23
CA LYS A 49 -7.02 -10.23 -7.65
C LYS A 49 -6.40 -11.07 -6.53
N GLU A 50 -5.13 -11.43 -6.65
CA GLU A 50 -4.49 -12.27 -5.63
C GLU A 50 -4.29 -11.52 -4.31
N ALA A 51 -3.92 -10.24 -4.36
CA ALA A 51 -3.83 -9.42 -3.16
C ALA A 51 -5.21 -9.21 -2.52
N ASP A 52 -6.24 -8.91 -3.33
CA ASP A 52 -7.63 -8.81 -2.85
C ASP A 52 -8.08 -10.12 -2.18
N ARG A 53 -7.76 -11.28 -2.77
CA ARG A 53 -8.09 -12.60 -2.21
C ARG A 53 -7.44 -12.80 -0.84
N LEU A 54 -6.14 -12.54 -0.71
CA LEU A 54 -5.41 -12.70 0.55
C LEU A 54 -5.94 -11.77 1.65
N VAL A 55 -6.29 -10.54 1.30
CA VAL A 55 -6.88 -9.59 2.27
C VAL A 55 -8.24 -10.08 2.73
N ASN A 56 -9.11 -10.51 1.80
CA ASN A 56 -10.42 -11.04 2.15
C ASN A 56 -10.31 -12.30 3.02
N GLU A 57 -9.42 -13.24 2.68
CA GLU A 57 -9.16 -14.43 3.51
C GLU A 57 -8.69 -14.06 4.93
N ALA A 58 -7.84 -13.04 5.07
CA ALA A 58 -7.38 -12.57 6.37
C ALA A 58 -8.48 -11.88 7.19
N LEU A 59 -9.36 -11.11 6.53
CA LEU A 59 -10.50 -10.46 7.16
C LEU A 59 -11.54 -11.50 7.61
N ASP A 60 -11.87 -12.47 6.75
CA ASP A 60 -12.80 -13.55 7.05
C ASP A 60 -12.30 -14.37 8.25
N LYS A 61 -11.00 -14.71 8.29
CA LYS A 61 -10.39 -15.38 9.44
C LYS A 61 -10.43 -14.56 10.74
N LYS A 62 -10.42 -13.23 10.66
CA LYS A 62 -10.51 -12.34 11.83
C LYS A 62 -11.95 -12.13 12.30
N LEU A 63 -12.93 -12.24 11.41
CA LEU A 63 -14.36 -12.08 11.71
C LEU A 63 -14.99 -13.32 12.38
N VAL A 64 -14.34 -14.49 12.30
CA VAL A 64 -14.81 -15.74 12.94
C VAL A 64 -14.31 -15.85 14.40
N LYS A 65 -14.29 -14.75 15.15
CA LYS A 65 -13.92 -14.76 16.58
C LYS A 65 -15.02 -14.18 17.46
#